data_AF-A0A062GTU0-F1
#
_entry.id   AF-A0A062GTU0-F1
#
_cell.length_a   1.000
_cell.length_b   1.000
_cell.length_c   1.000
_cell.angle_alpha   90.00
_cell.angle_beta   90.00
_cell.angle_gamma   90.00
#
_symmetry.space_group_name_H-M   'P 1'
#
loop_
_entity.id
_entity.type
_entity.pdbx_description
1 polymer ?
#
loop_
_entity_poly.entity_id
_entity_poly.type
_entity_poly.pdbx_seq_one_letter_code
_entity_poly.pdbx_strand_id
1 'polypeptide(L)' 'MKTLKITWLDACSNCGFGDYAEVTTERGIGCYLWDGDKVQCPNCNHKGEIECDSGVAFVNWDEVEEASESGAEG' A
#
# COMPACT_ATOMS: atom_id res chain seq x y z
N MET A 1 -0.78 -15.10 -3.56
CA MET A 1 -0.85 -13.63 -3.49
C MET A 1 -1.84 -13.13 -4.53
N LYS A 2 -2.70 -12.17 -4.19
CA LYS A 2 -3.71 -11.60 -5.10
C LYS A 2 -3.76 -10.09 -4.93
N THR A 3 -4.28 -9.40 -5.95
CA THR A 3 -4.48 -7.96 -5.91
C THR A 3 -5.97 -7.65 -5.78
N LEU A 4 -6.30 -6.78 -4.83
CA LEU A 4 -7.65 -6.30 -4.58
C LEU A 4 -7.73 -4.82 -4.95
N LYS A 5 -8.87 -4.38 -5.49
CA LYS A 5 -9.19 -2.96 -5.66
C LYS A 5 -10.00 -2.50 -4.46
N ILE A 6 -9.42 -1.62 -3.65
CA ILE A 6 -10.02 -1.16 -2.40
C ILE A 6 -10.41 0.31 -2.54
N THR A 7 -11.69 0.61 -2.35
CA THR A 7 -12.30 1.93 -2.61
C THR A 7 -12.52 2.76 -1.34
N TRP A 8 -12.11 2.26 -0.18
CA TRP A 8 -12.35 2.89 1.13
C TRP A 8 -11.06 3.34 1.83
N LEU A 9 -9.91 3.17 1.19
CA LEU A 9 -8.62 3.68 1.66
C LEU A 9 -8.44 5.15 1.29
N ASP A 10 -7.54 5.84 2.00
CA ASP A 10 -7.19 7.23 1.72
C ASP A 10 -6.60 7.42 0.31
N ALA A 11 -6.83 8.61 -0.24
CA ALA A 11 -6.28 9.01 -1.52
C ALA A 11 -4.75 8.99 -1.50
N CYS A 12 -4.15 8.72 -2.65
CA CYS A 12 -2.70 8.74 -2.82
C CYS A 12 -2.13 10.10 -2.45
N SER A 13 -1.18 10.12 -1.50
CA SER A 13 -0.50 11.34 -1.03
C SER A 13 0.26 12.09 -2.14
N ASN A 14 0.69 11.37 -3.19
CA ASN A 14 1.53 11.93 -4.25
C ASN A 14 0.73 12.58 -5.39
N CYS A 15 -0.34 11.94 -5.87
CA CYS A 15 -1.11 12.44 -7.02
C CYS A 15 -2.57 12.79 -6.71
N GLY A 16 -3.04 12.52 -5.48
CA GLY A 16 -4.42 12.80 -5.06
C GLY A 16 -5.48 11.83 -5.62
N PHE A 17 -5.09 10.78 -6.34
CA PHE A 17 -6.04 9.77 -6.83
C PHE A 17 -6.66 9.00 -5.66
N GLY A 18 -8.00 8.92 -5.60
CA GLY A 18 -8.73 8.34 -4.46
C GLY A 18 -9.91 7.43 -4.82
N ASP A 19 -10.09 7.04 -6.09
CA ASP A 19 -11.20 6.17 -6.47
C ASP A 19 -10.99 4.73 -5.95
N TYR A 20 -9.74 4.25 -6.00
CA TYR A 20 -9.31 2.99 -5.40
C TYR A 20 -7.80 2.91 -5.26
N ALA A 21 -7.34 2.03 -4.38
CA ALA A 21 -5.95 1.59 -4.30
C ALA A 21 -5.84 0.10 -4.67
N GLU A 22 -4.71 -0.29 -5.25
CA GLU A 22 -4.42 -1.70 -5.55
C GLU A 22 -3.64 -2.31 -4.39
N VAL A 23 -4.28 -3.23 -3.66
CA VAL A 23 -3.70 -3.88 -2.48
C VAL A 23 -3.30 -5.31 -2.82
N THR A 24 -2.02 -5.60 -2.72
CA THR A 24 -1.46 -6.94 -2.88
C THR A 24 -1.38 -7.62 -1.52
N THR A 25 -2.14 -8.71 -1.38
CA THR A 25 -2.31 -9.42 -0.11
C THR A 25 -2.27 -10.93 -0.30
N GLU A 26 -1.88 -11.65 0.75
CA GLU A 26 -1.96 -13.11 0.81
C GLU A 26 -3.34 -13.60 1.28
N ARG A 27 -3.94 -12.90 2.24
CA ARG A 27 -5.12 -13.34 3.00
C ARG A 27 -6.26 -12.32 3.07
N GLY A 28 -6.01 -11.06 2.68
CA GLY A 28 -7.01 -10.01 2.68
C GLY A 28 -8.18 -10.30 1.74
N ILE A 29 -9.29 -9.62 1.98
CA ILE A 29 -10.52 -9.62 1.18
C ILE A 29 -11.03 -8.17 1.07
N GLY A 30 -11.98 -7.90 0.19
CA GLY A 30 -12.40 -6.52 -0.12
C GLY A 30 -12.84 -5.66 1.07
N CYS A 31 -13.17 -6.27 2.21
CA CYS A 31 -13.55 -5.59 3.47
C CYS A 31 -12.60 -5.86 4.65
N TYR A 32 -11.51 -6.59 4.45
CA TYR A 32 -10.58 -6.95 5.54
C TYR A 32 -9.14 -7.06 5.00
N LEU A 33 -8.25 -6.21 5.48
CA LEU A 33 -6.85 -6.16 5.10
C LEU A 33 -5.96 -6.47 6.31
N TRP A 34 -4.68 -6.68 6.05
CA TRP A 34 -3.70 -7.06 7.07
C TRP A 34 -2.49 -6.14 7.04
N ASP A 35 -1.92 -5.94 8.21
CA ASP A 35 -0.64 -5.27 8.39
C ASP A 35 0.43 -5.88 7.47
N GLY A 36 1.15 -5.03 6.74
CA GLY A 36 2.16 -5.42 5.76
C GLY A 36 1.64 -5.68 4.35
N ASP A 37 0.32 -5.63 4.10
CA ASP A 37 -0.22 -5.73 2.74
C ASP A 37 0.27 -4.55 1.88
N LYS A 38 0.77 -4.82 0.68
CA LYS A 38 1.39 -3.77 -0.16
C LYS A 38 0.35 -3.00 -0.94
N VAL A 39 0.44 -1.68 -0.93
CA VAL A 39 -0.47 -0.80 -1.68
C VAL A 39 0.26 -0.15 -2.85
N GLN A 40 -0.41 -0.04 -3.99
CA GLN A 40 0.07 0.72 -5.13
C GLN A 40 -1.04 1.66 -5.64
N CYS A 41 -0.67 2.91 -5.91
CA CYS A 41 -1.54 3.84 -6.60
C CYS A 41 -1.63 3.44 -8.09
N PRO A 42 -2.84 3.19 -8.63
CA PRO A 42 -2.98 2.81 -10.04
C PRO A 42 -2.70 3.96 -11.01
N ASN A 43 -2.66 5.21 -10.53
CA ASN A 43 -2.48 6.40 -11.37
C ASN A 43 -1.01 6.84 -11.50
N CYS A 44 -0.24 6.82 -10.40
CA CYS A 44 1.16 7.28 -10.41
C CYS A 44 2.17 6.22 -9.93
N ASN A 45 1.73 4.98 -9.68
CA ASN A 45 2.55 3.87 -9.19
C ASN A 45 3.26 4.12 -7.84
N HIS A 46 2.89 5.18 -7.12
CA HIS A 46 3.35 5.41 -5.76
C HIS A 46 2.98 4.22 -4.87
N LYS A 47 3.91 3.77 -4.04
CA LYS A 47 3.76 2.59 -3.18
C LYS A 47 3.42 3.00 -1.76
N GLY A 48 2.72 2.14 -1.05
CA GLY A 48 2.45 2.26 0.37
C GLY A 48 2.29 0.88 0.99
N GLU A 49 1.91 0.86 2.26
CA GLU A 49 1.65 -0.36 3.02
C GLU A 49 0.36 -0.19 3.83
N ILE A 50 -0.38 -1.28 4.04
CA ILE A 50 -1.49 -1.30 4.97
C ILE A 50 -0.95 -1.43 6.39
N GLU A 51 -1.38 -0.52 7.25
CA GLU A 51 -1.22 -0.61 8.69
C GLU A 51 -2.58 -0.86 9.33
N CYS A 52 -2.62 -1.71 10.35
CA CYS A 52 -3.83 -2.00 11.10
C CYS A 52 -3.69 -1.57 12.55
N ASP A 53 -4.41 -0.52 12.98
CA ASP A 53 -4.47 -0.08 14.37
C ASP A 53 -5.88 -0.23 14.94
N SER A 54 -6.00 -0.77 16.15
CA SER A 54 -7.26 -0.85 16.90
C SER A 54 -8.46 -1.45 16.11
N GLY A 55 -8.18 -2.36 15.16
CA GLY A 55 -9.20 -3.02 14.32
C GLY A 55 -9.60 -2.25 13.06
N VAL A 56 -8.90 -1.15 12.74
CA VAL A 56 -9.08 -0.35 11.53
C VAL A 56 -7.84 -0.47 10.66
N ALA A 57 -8.04 -0.71 9.37
CA ALA A 57 -6.97 -0.71 8.38
C ALA A 57 -6.91 0.64 7.67
N PHE A 58 -5.72 1.19 7.50
CA PHE A 58 -5.46 2.40 6.73
C PHE A 58 -4.21 2.21 5.88
N VAL A 59 -4.07 3.04 4.85
CA VAL A 59 -2.87 3.01 4.00
C VAL A 59 -1.88 4.03 4.52
N ASN A 60 -0.68 3.56 4.80
CA ASN A 60 0.46 4.43 5.00
C ASN A 60 1.17 4.62 3.65
N TRP A 61 1.04 5.84 3.13
CA TRP A 61 1.68 6.27 1.89
C TRP A 61 3.04 6.93 2.12
N ASP A 62 3.48 7.11 3.36
CA ASP A 62 4.82 7.66 3.61
C ASP A 62 5.86 6.77 2.93
N GLU A 63 6.95 7.42 2.48
CA GLU A 63 8.02 6.77 1.73
C GLU A 63 8.41 5.48 2.45
N VAL A 64 8.02 4.36 1.85
CA VAL A 64 8.61 3.06 2.15
C VAL A 64 10.06 3.28 1.82
N GLU A 65 10.90 3.61 2.80
CA GLU A 65 12.33 3.76 2.62
C GLU A 65 12.80 2.41 2.10
N GLU A 66 12.88 2.29 0.77
CA GLU A 66 13.47 1.16 0.11
C GLU A 66 14.92 1.21 0.57
N ALA A 67 15.25 0.37 1.56
CA ALA A 67 16.58 0.21 2.11
C ALA A 67 17.53 0.13 0.92
N SER A 68 18.19 1.25 0.68
CA SER A 68 19.07 1.46 -0.45
C SER A 68 20.32 0.68 -0.10
N GLU A 69 20.39 -0.60 -0.48
CA GLU A 69 21.62 -1.36 -0.39
C GLU A 69 22.58 -0.78 -1.45
N SER A 70 23.31 0.23 -1.01
CA SER A 70 24.39 0.87 -1.74
C SER A 70 25.52 -0.13 -1.92
N GLY A 71 26.04 -0.18 -3.14
CA GLY A 71 27.48 -0.30 -3.36
C GLY A 71 28.01 -1.72 -3.49
N ALA A 72 28.34 -2.06 -4.73
CA ALA A 72 29.40 -3.00 -5.01
C ALA A 72 30.74 -2.46 -4.48
N GLU A 73 31.51 -3.31 -3.80
CA GLU A 73 32.94 -3.11 -3.59
C GLU A 73 33.68 -4.36 -4.09
N GLY A 74 34.64 -4.12 -4.99
CA GLY A 74 35.40 -5.13 -5.73
C GLY A 74 36.82 -5.34 -5.22
#